data_AF-A0A382Z2E9-F1
#
_entry.id   AF-A0A382Z2E9-F1
#
_cell.length_a   1.000
_cell.length_b   1.000
_cell.length_c   1.000
_cell.angle_alpha   90.00
_cell.angle_beta   90.00
_cell.angle_gamma   90.00
#
_symmetry.space_group_name_H-M   'P 1'
#
loop_
_entity.id
_entity.type
_entity.pdbx_description
1 polymer ?
#
loop_
_entity_poly.entity_id
_entity_poly.type
_entity_poly.pdbx_seq_one_letter_code
_entity_poly.pdbx_strand_id
1 'polypeptide(L)'
;MSIRPKIAALVSTYHKYAHAQHICDRFLEGYGWNGRHHRPEMDLVSIYVDQVDEERDVSRERAERFPLLNIYPSIADALTLGG
;
A
#
# COMPACT_ATOMS: atom_id res chain seq x y z
N MET A 1 9.30 22.53 -3.00
CA MET A 1 8.40 21.38 -2.73
C MET A 1 9.25 20.30 -2.09
N SER A 2 8.97 19.93 -0.84
CA SER A 2 9.61 18.75 -0.24
C SER A 2 9.02 17.51 -0.91
N ILE A 3 9.87 16.67 -1.50
CA ILE A 3 9.47 15.39 -2.09
C ILE A 3 9.13 14.44 -0.95
N ARG A 4 7.85 14.06 -0.83
CA ARG A 4 7.41 13.05 0.14
C ARG A 4 8.13 11.72 -0.16
N PRO A 5 8.75 11.06 0.83
CA PRO A 5 9.37 9.76 0.63
C PRO A 5 8.35 8.75 0.07
N LYS A 6 8.83 7.88 -0.82
CA LYS A 6 8.03 6.84 -1.46
C LYS A 6 8.28 5.50 -0.77
N ILE A 7 7.21 4.75 -0.52
CA ILE A 7 7.24 3.40 0.04
C ILE A 7 6.81 2.41 -1.05
N ALA A 8 7.55 1.31 -1.15
CA ALA A 8 7.13 0.09 -1.82
C ALA A 8 6.78 -0.96 -0.76
N ALA A 9 5.58 -1.56 -0.84
CA ALA A 9 5.17 -2.65 0.02
C ALA A 9 5.39 -4.00 -0.68
N LEU A 10 6.14 -4.89 -0.04
CA LEU A 10 6.30 -6.28 -0.48
C LEU A 10 5.66 -7.15 0.59
N VAL A 11 4.55 -7.81 0.25
CA VAL A 11 3.74 -8.52 1.24
C VAL A 11 3.38 -9.92 0.76
N SER A 12 3.27 -10.87 1.69
CA SER A 12 2.84 -12.24 1.35
C SER A 12 1.36 -12.28 0.96
N THR A 13 0.48 -11.69 1.77
CA THR A 13 -0.97 -11.63 1.51
C THR A 13 -1.51 -10.24 1.80
N TYR A 14 -2.61 -9.87 1.14
CA TYR A 14 -3.24 -8.57 1.33
C TYR A 14 -4.78 -8.66 1.33
N HIS A 15 -5.34 -9.13 2.44
CA HIS A 15 -6.78 -9.25 2.62
C HIS A 15 -7.26 -8.52 3.88
N LYS A 16 -8.58 -8.39 4.03
CA LYS A 16 -9.20 -7.82 5.24
C LYS A 16 -8.67 -8.50 6.51
N TYR A 17 -8.26 -7.70 7.49
CA TYR A 17 -7.68 -8.12 8.77
C TYR A 17 -6.27 -8.73 8.72
N ALA A 18 -5.64 -8.80 7.54
CA ALA A 18 -4.23 -9.15 7.46
C ALA A 18 -3.38 -8.04 8.09
N HIS A 19 -2.27 -8.41 8.75
CA HIS A 19 -1.32 -7.42 9.28
C HIS A 19 -0.77 -6.50 8.18
N ALA A 20 -0.49 -7.06 7.01
CA ALA A 20 -0.06 -6.30 5.84
C ALA A 20 -1.07 -5.20 5.47
N GLN A 21 -2.36 -5.54 5.42
CA GLN A 21 -3.45 -4.59 5.19
C GLN A 21 -3.51 -3.51 6.29
N HIS A 22 -3.44 -3.90 7.56
CA HIS A 22 -3.42 -2.93 8.66
C HIS A 22 -2.23 -1.95 8.61
N ILE A 23 -1.06 -2.38 8.14
CA ILE A 23 0.13 -1.52 8.02
C ILE A 23 -0.01 -0.60 6.80
N CYS A 24 -0.29 -1.16 5.63
CA CYS A 24 -0.34 -0.39 4.39
C CYS A 24 -1.49 0.63 4.40
N ASP A 25 -2.66 0.26 4.91
CA ASP A 25 -3.80 1.17 4.96
C ASP A 25 -3.54 2.38 5.86
N ARG A 26 -2.65 2.28 6.87
CA ARG A 26 -2.23 3.48 7.64
C ARG A 26 -1.49 4.49 6.78
N PHE A 27 -0.76 4.03 5.76
CA PHE A 27 -0.09 4.88 4.78
C PHE A 27 -0.98 5.30 3.61
N LEU A 28 -2.14 4.67 3.41
CA LEU A 28 -3.11 5.05 2.38
C LEU A 28 -4.19 5.97 2.95
N GLU A 29 -4.88 5.50 3.99
CA GLU A 29 -6.03 6.13 4.64
C GLU A 29 -5.61 7.13 5.72
N GLY A 30 -4.46 6.94 6.36
CA GLY A 30 -4.13 7.58 7.63
C GLY A 30 -4.76 6.85 8.83
N TYR A 31 -4.63 7.43 10.02
CA TYR A 31 -5.16 6.84 11.26
C TYR A 31 -5.38 7.90 12.34
N GLY A 32 -6.18 7.57 13.35
CA GLY A 32 -6.35 8.42 14.53
C GLY A 32 -5.08 8.44 15.39
N TRP A 33 -4.58 9.62 15.71
CA TRP A 33 -3.42 9.83 16.57
C TRP A 33 -3.56 11.15 17.33
N ASN A 34 -3.38 11.14 18.65
CA ASN A 34 -3.49 12.33 19.52
C ASN A 34 -4.78 13.16 19.28
N GLY A 35 -5.92 12.48 19.13
CA GLY A 35 -7.22 13.12 18.92
C GLY A 35 -7.39 13.78 17.54
N ARG A 36 -6.49 13.54 16.59
CA ARG A 36 -6.57 14.05 15.22
C ARG A 36 -6.41 12.91 14.21
N HIS A 37 -6.89 13.14 12.99
CA HIS A 37 -6.56 12.26 11.88
C HIS A 37 -5.13 12.58 11.41
N HIS A 38 -4.26 11.57 11.46
CA HIS A 38 -2.86 11.68 11.07
C HIS A 38 -2.66 10.98 9.73
N ARG A 39 -2.17 11.75 8.75
CA ARG A 39 -1.69 11.28 7.46
C ARG A 39 -0.16 11.29 7.51
N PRO A 40 0.53 10.14 7.41
CA PRO A 40 2.00 10.11 7.41
C PRO A 40 2.61 10.97 6.30
N GLU A 41 3.82 11.49 6.51
CA GLU A 41 4.52 12.38 5.56
C GLU A 41 5.20 11.65 4.37
N MET A 42 4.72 10.45 4.03
CA MET A 42 5.22 9.59 2.98
C MET A 42 4.07 8.89 2.26
N ASP A 43 4.33 8.42 1.04
CA ASP A 43 3.33 7.84 0.16
C ASP A 43 3.67 6.38 -0.15
N LEU A 44 2.71 5.49 0.09
CA LEU A 44 2.75 4.14 -0.44
C LEU A 44 2.38 4.19 -1.93
N VAL A 45 3.37 3.95 -2.79
CA VAL A 45 3.23 4.15 -4.25
C VAL A 45 3.20 2.84 -5.04
N SER A 46 3.67 1.76 -4.44
CA SER A 46 3.67 0.45 -5.07
C SER A 46 3.43 -0.65 -4.06
N ILE A 47 2.80 -1.72 -4.53
CA ILE A 47 2.61 -2.96 -3.76
C ILE A 47 2.83 -4.18 -4.65
N TYR A 48 3.54 -5.16 -4.12
CA TYR A 48 3.60 -6.53 -4.63
C TYR A 48 2.97 -7.46 -3.60
N VAL A 49 2.07 -8.32 -4.05
CA VAL A 49 1.39 -9.33 -3.24
C VAL A 49 1.74 -10.71 -3.79
N ASP A 50 2.47 -11.51 -3.01
CA ASP A 50 2.96 -12.84 -3.43
C ASP A 50 1.83 -13.87 -3.61
N GLN A 51 0.92 -13.93 -2.63
CA GLN A 51 -0.19 -14.88 -2.55
C GLN A 51 -1.50 -14.10 -2.59
N VAL A 52 -1.96 -13.83 -3.82
CA VAL A 52 -3.25 -13.16 -4.06
C VAL A 52 -4.38 -14.16 -3.86
N ASP A 53 -5.23 -13.90 -2.88
CA ASP A 53 -6.46 -14.65 -2.63
C ASP A 53 -7.59 -14.05 -3.49
N GLU A 54 -8.16 -14.83 -4.41
CA GLU A 54 -9.15 -14.31 -5.38
C GLU A 54 -10.43 -13.76 -4.74
N GLU A 55 -10.82 -14.26 -3.57
CA GLU A 55 -12.07 -13.87 -2.90
C GLU A 55 -11.85 -12.76 -1.86
N ARG A 56 -10.68 -12.76 -1.21
CA ARG A 56 -10.42 -11.92 -0.03
C ARG A 56 -9.43 -10.79 -0.29
N ASP A 57 -8.68 -10.83 -1.39
CA ASP A 57 -7.74 -9.77 -1.73
C ASP A 57 -8.45 -8.41 -1.79
N VAL A 58 -7.80 -7.41 -1.20
CA VAL A 58 -8.27 -6.02 -1.27
C VAL A 58 -7.28 -5.12 -1.98
N SER A 59 -6.18 -5.66 -2.52
CA SER A 59 -5.13 -4.85 -3.17
C SER A 59 -5.66 -4.12 -4.40
N ARG A 60 -6.48 -4.79 -5.22
CA ARG A 60 -7.08 -4.23 -6.45
C ARG A 60 -8.00 -3.05 -6.14
N GLU A 61 -8.88 -3.21 -5.15
CA GLU A 61 -9.76 -2.13 -4.71
C GLU A 61 -8.96 -0.95 -4.15
N ARG A 62 -7.84 -1.20 -3.44
CA ARG A 62 -6.98 -0.12 -2.95
C ARG A 62 -6.33 0.64 -4.10
N ALA A 63 -5.86 -0.05 -5.13
CA ALA A 63 -5.26 0.59 -6.30
C ALA A 63 -6.27 1.45 -7.06
N GLU A 64 -7.55 1.05 -7.11
CA GLU A 64 -8.62 1.86 -7.71
C GLU A 64 -8.92 3.12 -6.88
N ARG A 65 -8.92 3.01 -5.54
CA ARG A 65 -9.22 4.13 -4.64
C ARG A 65 -8.07 5.10 -4.42
N PHE A 66 -6.84 4.63 -4.55
CA PHE A 66 -5.62 5.40 -4.30
C PHE A 66 -4.81 5.54 -5.59
N PRO A 67 -4.98 6.62 -6.37
CA PRO A 67 -4.38 6.76 -7.71
C PRO A 67 -2.84 6.70 -7.77
N LEU A 68 -2.16 6.88 -6.62
CA LEU A 68 -0.70 6.79 -6.54
C LEU A 68 -0.22 5.35 -6.32
N LEU A 69 -1.10 4.43 -5.92
CA LEU A 69 -0.76 3.05 -5.59
C LEU A 69 -0.83 2.18 -6.84
N ASN A 70 0.32 1.62 -7.22
CA ASN A 70 0.43 0.71 -8.35
C ASN A 70 0.70 -0.72 -7.86
N ILE A 71 -0.02 -1.69 -8.41
CA ILE A 71 0.24 -3.11 -8.15
C ILE A 71 1.22 -3.61 -9.21
N TYR A 72 2.31 -4.21 -8.78
CA TYR A 72 3.30 -4.79 -9.69
C TYR A 72 3.35 -6.31 -9.54
N PRO A 73 3.67 -7.04 -10.64
CA PRO A 73 3.70 -8.50 -10.64
C PRO A 73 5.02 -9.07 -10.09
N SER A 74 6.02 -8.22 -9.81
CA SER A 74 7.32 -8.65 -9.29
C SER A 74 7.84 -7.70 -8.21
N ILE A 75 8.71 -8.25 -7.36
CA ILE A 75 9.42 -7.48 -6.33
C ILE A 75 10.28 -6.38 -6.97
N ALA A 76 11.00 -6.70 -8.05
CA ALA A 76 11.86 -5.76 -8.74
C ALA A 76 11.06 -4.56 -9.27
N ASP A 77 9.92 -4.82 -9.92
CA ASP A 77 9.05 -3.77 -10.45
C ASP A 77 8.44 -2.93 -9.33
N ALA A 78 8.02 -3.55 -8.23
CA ALA A 78 7.50 -2.80 -7.08
C ALA A 78 8.56 -1.87 -6.46
N LEU A 79 9.81 -2.30 -6.37
CA LEU A 79 10.92 -1.50 -5.84
C LEU A 79 11.38 -0.39 -6.80
N THR A 80 11.20 -0.57 -8.11
CA THR A 80 11.70 0.33 -9.16
C THR A 80 10.62 1.14 -9.86
N LEU A 81 9.34 0.87 -9.60
CA LEU A 81 8.19 1.38 -10.35
C LEU A 81 8.15 0.90 -11.82
N GLY A 82 8.64 -0.32 -12.08
CA GLY A 82 8.57 -0.99 -13.39
C GLY A 82 9.77 -0.77 -14.31
N GLY A 83 10.92 -0.31 -13.80
CA GLY A 83 12.16 -0.12 -14.57
C GLY A 83 13.11 0.92 -13.99
#